data_AF-A0A2E0L785-F1
#
_entry.id   AF-A0A2E0L785-F1
#
_cell.length_a   1.000
_cell.length_b   1.000
_cell.length_c   1.000
_cell.angle_alpha   90.00
_cell.angle_beta   90.00
_cell.angle_gamma   90.00
#
_symmetry.space_group_name_H-M   'P 1'
#
loop_
_entity.id
_entity.type
_entity.pdbx_description
1 polymer ?
#
loop_
_entity_poly.entity_id
_entity_poly.type
_entity_poly.pdbx_seq_one_letter_code
_entity_poly.pdbx_strand_id
1 'polypeptide(L)' 'MTDLQTLFRTIDELTPEEKQQVVAYIQDHEAAIALRPRVPGLFPGIWISENFDDELPDSFWLGEE' A
#
# COMPACT_ATOMS: atom_id res chain seq x y z
N MET A 1 5.00 19.00 -6.27
CA MET A 1 4.80 17.80 -5.43
C MET A 1 4.64 18.30 -4.01
N THR A 2 3.50 18.03 -3.38
CA THR A 2 3.25 18.43 -2.00
C THR A 2 4.09 17.55 -1.07
N ASP A 3 4.88 18.16 -0.20
CA ASP A 3 5.73 17.45 0.76
C ASP A 3 4.90 16.84 1.90
N LEU A 4 5.30 15.68 2.41
CA LEU A 4 4.59 14.98 3.49
C LEU A 4 4.44 15.84 4.75
N GLN A 5 5.44 16.67 5.07
CA GLN A 5 5.36 17.55 6.23
C GLN A 5 4.28 18.62 6.07
N THR A 6 4.08 19.09 4.84
CA THR A 6 3.03 20.07 4.52
C THR A 6 1.65 19.43 4.69
N LEU A 7 1.50 18.18 4.27
CA LEU A 7 0.25 17.43 4.41
C LEU A 7 -0.13 17.23 5.89
N PHE A 8 0.82 16.82 6.73
CA PHE A 8 0.54 16.63 8.16
C PHE A 8 0.12 17.92 8.87
N ARG A 9 0.76 19.05 8.54
CA ARG A 9 0.37 20.35 9.10
C ARG A 9 -1.06 20.72 8.72
N THR A 10 -1.40 20.56 7.44
CA THR A 10 -2.76 20.84 6.96
C THR A 10 -3.80 19.95 7.63
N ILE A 11 -3.50 18.66 7.84
CA ILE A 11 -4.41 17.75 8.54
C ILE A 11 -4.59 18.18 10.00
N ASP A 12 -3.55 18.68 10.67
CA ASP A 12 -3.66 19.10 12.06
C ASP A 12 -4.55 20.34 12.23
N GLU A 13 -4.48 21.27 11.26
CA GLU A 13 -5.30 22.48 11.19
C GLU A 13 -6.79 22.22 10.89
N LEU A 14 -7.18 21.00 10.50
CA LEU A 14 -8.57 20.65 10.21
C LEU A 14 -9.44 20.55 11.48
N THR A 15 -10.72 20.84 11.29
CA THR A 15 -11.76 20.63 12.30
C THR A 15 -11.99 19.12 12.56
N PRO A 16 -12.58 18.75 13.71
CA PRO A 16 -12.91 17.35 14.00
C PRO A 16 -13.80 16.70 12.93
N GLU A 17 -14.76 17.45 12.37
CA GLU A 17 -15.65 16.98 11.31
C GLU A 17 -14.89 16.69 10.00
N GLU A 18 -13.98 17.58 9.61
CA GLU A 18 -13.15 17.39 8.41
C GLU A 18 -12.17 16.23 8.60
N LYS A 19 -11.61 16.05 9.80
CA LYS A 19 -10.76 14.90 10.13
C LYS A 19 -11.54 13.59 9.97
N GLN A 20 -12.80 13.54 10.40
CA GLN A 20 -13.65 12.36 10.19
C GLN A 20 -13.91 12.08 8.71
N GLN A 21 -14.11 13.11 7.88
CA GLN A 21 -14.27 12.94 6.44
C GLN A 21 -13.01 12.37 5.79
N VAL A 22 -11.83 12.85 6.18
CA VAL A 22 -10.54 12.32 5.69
C VAL A 22 -10.37 10.86 6.08
N VAL A 23 -10.67 10.50 7.33
CA VAL A 23 -10.61 9.10 7.80
C VAL A 23 -11.56 8.22 7.00
N ALA A 24 -12.80 8.66 6.78
CA ALA A 24 -13.78 7.91 5.99
C ALA A 24 -13.31 7.72 4.53
N TYR A 25 -12.73 8.76 3.93
CA TYR A 25 -12.17 8.70 2.58
C TYR A 25 -11.01 7.70 2.48
N ILE A 26 -10.09 7.71 3.44
CA ILE A 26 -8.96 6.76 3.50
C ILE A 26 -9.49 5.33 3.65
N GLN A 27 -10.45 5.09 4.55
CA GLN A 27 -11.02 3.76 4.78
C GLN A 27 -11.72 3.19 3.54
N ASP A 28 -12.49 4.02 2.83
CA ASP A 28 -13.13 3.63 1.57
C ASP A 28 -12.10 3.32 0.48
N HIS A 29 -11.01 4.10 0.41
CA HIS A 29 -9.95 3.88 -0.56
C HIS A 29 -9.05 2.68 -0.22
N GLU A 30 -8.82 2.37 1.05
CA GLU A 30 -8.13 1.14 1.47
C GLU A 30 -8.94 -0.11 1.08
N ALA A 31 -10.26 -0.07 1.27
CA ALA A 31 -11.14 -1.14 0.80
C ALA A 31 -11.06 -1.28 -0.74
N ALA A 32 -11.01 -0.18 -1.47
CA ALA A 32 -10.84 -0.19 -2.92
C ALA A 32 -9.46 -0.70 -3.38
N ILE A 33 -8.38 -0.47 -2.61
CA ILE A 33 -7.04 -1.04 -2.89
C ILE A 33 -7.01 -2.54 -2.57
N ALA A 34 -7.63 -2.98 -1.48
CA ALA A 34 -7.75 -4.40 -1.14
C ALA A 34 -8.58 -5.17 -2.18
N LEU A 35 -9.54 -4.51 -2.82
CA LEU A 35 -10.36 -5.06 -3.91
C LEU A 35 -9.64 -5.04 -5.27
N ARG A 36 -8.49 -4.37 -5.41
CA ARG A 36 -7.70 -4.52 -6.65
C ARG A 36 -7.21 -5.96 -6.69
N PRO A 37 -7.61 -6.75 -7.70
CA PRO A 37 -7.06 -8.08 -7.86
C PRO A 37 -5.55 -7.93 -7.90
N ARG A 38 -4.83 -8.72 -7.09
CA ARG A 38 -3.39 -8.86 -7.22
C ARG A 38 -3.15 -9.22 -8.69
N VAL A 39 -2.60 -8.30 -9.48
CA VAL A 39 -2.25 -8.59 -10.86
C VAL A 39 -0.97 -9.40 -10.78
N PRO A 40 -1.03 -10.73 -11.04
CA PRO A 40 0.18 -11.52 -11.11
C PRO A 40 1.02 -10.96 -12.26
N GLY A 41 2.32 -10.76 -12.04
CA GLY A 41 3.20 -10.28 -13.10
C GLY A 41 3.22 -8.77 -13.33
N LEU A 42 2.87 -7.94 -12.34
CA LEU A 42 3.29 -6.51 -12.35
C LEU A 42 4.83 -6.40 -12.50
N PHE A 43 5.54 -7.45 -12.08
CA PHE A 43 6.83 -7.90 -12.58
C PHE A 43 6.72 -9.37 -12.99
N PRO A 44 6.70 -9.72 -14.29
CA PRO A 44 6.69 -11.12 -14.71
C PRO A 44 7.96 -11.82 -14.18
N GLY A 45 7.80 -12.98 -13.54
CA GLY A 45 8.91 -13.81 -13.05
C GLY A 45 9.23 -13.73 -11.55
N ILE A 46 8.64 -12.80 -10.78
CA ILE A 46 8.92 -12.72 -9.34
C ILE A 46 8.08 -13.75 -8.56
N TRP A 47 8.76 -14.57 -7.74
CA TRP A 47 8.13 -15.48 -6.79
C TRP A 47 7.42 -14.70 -5.67
N ILE A 48 6.18 -15.06 -5.38
CA ILE A 48 5.38 -14.51 -4.27
C ILE A 48 4.63 -15.68 -3.62
N SER A 49 4.93 -16.01 -2.36
CA SER A 49 4.11 -16.95 -1.57
C SER A 49 2.86 -16.28 -0.99
N GLU A 50 1.82 -17.09 -0.72
CA GLU A 50 0.63 -16.69 0.00
C GLU A 50 0.84 -16.62 1.53
N ASN A 51 1.89 -17.28 2.03
CA ASN A 51 2.33 -17.23 3.42
C ASN A 51 3.63 -16.43 3.53
N PHE A 52 3.63 -15.41 4.37
CA PHE A 52 4.79 -14.54 4.57
C PHE A 52 5.94 -15.25 5.29
N ASP A 53 5.63 -16.28 6.09
CA ASP A 53 6.62 -17.06 6.83
C ASP A 53 7.26 -18.19 6.00
N ASP A 54 6.89 -18.33 4.73
CA ASP A 54 7.51 -19.34 3.86
C ASP A 54 8.92 -18.95 3.45
N GLU A 55 9.81 -19.94 3.41
CA GLU A 55 11.19 -19.76 2.97
C GLU A 55 11.23 -19.29 1.52
N LEU A 56 11.99 -18.22 1.27
CA LEU A 56 12.23 -17.71 -0.07
C LEU A 56 13.07 -18.72 -0.87
N PRO A 57 12.71 -19.01 -2.13
CA PRO A 57 13.49 -19.92 -2.96
C PRO A 57 14.87 -19.32 -3.26
N ASP A 58 15.87 -20.18 -3.45
CA ASP A 58 17.25 -19.76 -3.71
C ASP A 58 17.39 -18.81 -4.91
N SER A 59 16.53 -18.96 -5.94
CA SER A 59 16.48 -18.06 -7.10
C SER A 59 16.13 -16.61 -6.75
N PHE A 60 15.36 -16.38 -5.69
CA PHE A 60 15.06 -15.03 -5.19
C PHE A 60 16.32 -14.32 -4.65
N TRP A 61 17.20 -15.08 -4.01
CA TRP A 61 18.46 -14.54 -3.46
C TRP A 61 19.54 -14.35 -4.52
N LEU A 62 19.55 -15.24 -5.52
CA LEU A 62 20.55 -15.22 -6.59
C LEU A 62 20.18 -14.28 -7.75
N GLY A 63 18.92 -13.85 -7.84
CA GLY A 63 18.44 -12.94 -8.88
C GLY A 63 18.51 -13.53 -10.29
N GLU A 64 18.47 -14.86 -10.40
CA GLU A 64 18.49 -15.57 -11.69
C GLU A 64 17.06 -15.68 -12.24
N GLU A 65 16.90 -15.37 -13.53
CA GLU A 65 15.60 -15.24 -14.25
C GLU A 65 14.74 -16.52 -14.26
#